data_AF-A0A5E5PSU6-F1
#
_entry.id   AF-A0A5E5PSU6-F1
#
_cell.length_a   1.000
_cell.length_b   1.000
_cell.length_c   1.000
_cell.angle_alpha   90.00
_cell.angle_beta   90.00
_cell.angle_gamma   90.00
#
_symmetry.space_group_name_H-M   'P 1'
#
loop_
_entity.id
_entity.type
_entity.pdbx_description
1 polymer ?
#
loop_
_entity_poly.entity_id
_entity_poly.type
_entity_poly.pdbx_seq_one_letter_code
_entity_poly.pdbx_strand_id
1 'polypeptide(L)'
;MAKKLNERDTENIVRQHFQKDKLFKNITFEEQSSNNPKITKLLKNASKKGNGIGKPEFLISIDDERDLLIVVECKADILKHESKDRDKFVDYAVDGVLLYSSYLSKEYDVLSLAVSGVEKDNVRVSYFIQRAGRDIVEQIFGNTLITIDDILAGLRQDVAKRNEKYEELLDYSQVLNNDLHKLKIKEDKRSLLVSGTLIALKNKDFYRGYIELPSNKMLASALVDTIKEQLVDEDLQGDKIDRLMENYSFIKSHPSLIHKNKKKELKDLRDLINEIDNKINGFFQILSG
;
A
#
# COMPACT_ATOMS: atom_id res chain seq x y z
N MET A 1 -12.78 41.41 -15.47
CA MET A 1 -11.38 40.93 -15.46
C MET A 1 -11.34 39.65 -14.64
N ALA A 2 -10.75 38.57 -15.15
CA ALA A 2 -10.56 37.35 -14.35
C ALA A 2 -9.62 37.68 -13.19
N LYS A 3 -9.99 37.29 -11.96
CA LYS A 3 -9.15 37.44 -10.77
C LYS A 3 -7.84 36.68 -11.02
N LYS A 4 -6.69 37.36 -10.95
CA LYS A 4 -5.39 36.70 -11.07
C LYS A 4 -5.21 35.80 -9.85
N LEU A 5 -5.12 34.49 -10.07
CA LEU A 5 -4.87 33.52 -9.00
C LEU A 5 -3.45 33.70 -8.45
N ASN A 6 -3.32 33.67 -7.14
CA ASN A 6 -2.04 33.82 -6.44
C ASN A 6 -1.85 32.64 -5.48
N GLU A 7 -0.77 31.89 -5.64
CA GLU A 7 -0.46 30.71 -4.80
C GLU A 7 -0.28 31.11 -3.33
N ARG A 8 0.18 32.34 -3.07
CA ARG A 8 0.30 32.88 -1.72
C ARG A 8 -1.02 32.94 -0.97
N ASP A 9 -2.15 33.05 -1.67
CA ASP A 9 -3.49 33.01 -1.05
C ASP A 9 -3.81 31.59 -0.55
N THR A 10 -3.46 30.56 -1.32
CA THR A 10 -3.56 29.15 -0.90
C THR A 10 -2.64 28.85 0.28
N GLU A 11 -1.38 29.28 0.20
CA GLU A 11 -0.43 29.16 1.30
C GLU A 11 -0.93 29.83 2.58
N ASN A 12 -1.58 31.01 2.47
CA ASN A 12 -2.16 31.71 3.61
C ASN A 12 -3.30 30.92 4.26
N ILE A 13 -4.12 30.23 3.48
CA ILE A 13 -5.19 29.35 4.01
C ILE A 13 -4.56 28.24 4.86
N VAL A 14 -3.55 27.54 4.33
CA VAL A 14 -2.87 26.45 5.03
C VAL A 14 -2.11 26.96 6.26
N ARG A 15 -1.37 28.05 6.12
CA ARG A 15 -0.63 28.68 7.22
C ARG A 15 -1.57 29.05 8.38
N GLN A 16 -2.69 29.70 8.07
CA GLN A 16 -3.67 30.07 9.10
C GLN A 16 -4.36 28.87 9.73
N HIS A 17 -4.57 27.79 8.98
CA HIS A 17 -5.12 26.54 9.52
C HIS A 17 -4.22 25.99 10.63
N PHE A 18 -2.94 25.78 10.33
CA PHE A 18 -2.00 25.25 11.32
C PHE A 18 -1.64 26.22 12.43
N GLN A 19 -1.51 27.53 12.15
CA GLN A 19 -1.24 28.53 13.20
C GLN A 19 -2.36 28.66 14.24
N LYS A 20 -3.61 28.30 13.89
CA LYS A 20 -4.76 28.28 14.79
C LYS A 20 -4.94 26.93 15.48
N ASP A 21 -4.14 25.93 15.12
CA ASP A 21 -4.19 24.61 15.74
C ASP A 21 -3.71 24.69 17.20
N LYS A 22 -4.36 23.91 18.08
CA LYS A 22 -4.04 23.88 19.51
C LYS A 22 -2.63 23.33 19.77
N LEU A 23 -2.15 22.45 18.89
CA LEU A 23 -0.84 21.85 18.97
C LEU A 23 0.25 22.67 18.26
N PHE A 24 -0.05 23.85 17.73
CA PHE A 24 0.95 24.66 17.01
C PHE A 24 2.21 24.99 17.83
N LYS A 25 2.11 25.02 19.16
CA LYS A 25 3.27 25.23 20.04
C LYS A 25 4.19 24.01 20.18
N ASN A 26 3.71 22.84 19.78
CA ASN A 26 4.38 21.54 19.91
C ASN A 26 4.85 21.02 18.54
N ILE A 27 4.86 21.90 17.53
CA ILE A 27 5.37 21.59 16.20
C ILE A 27 6.45 22.60 15.84
N THR A 28 7.38 22.16 14.99
CA THR A 28 8.24 23.05 14.23
C THR A 28 7.60 23.24 12.85
N PHE A 29 7.24 24.48 12.52
CA PHE A 29 6.60 24.86 11.24
C PHE A 29 7.58 25.71 10.41
N GLU A 30 8.07 25.17 9.29
CA GLU A 30 9.12 25.80 8.47
C GLU A 30 8.63 26.01 7.02
N GLU A 31 9.03 27.14 6.41
CA GLU A 31 8.68 27.48 5.02
C GLU A 31 9.89 27.28 4.10
N GLN A 32 9.69 26.60 2.96
CA GLN A 32 10.67 26.46 1.84
C GLN A 32 12.00 25.78 2.15
N SER A 33 12.39 25.64 3.41
CA SER A 33 13.64 25.03 3.87
C SER A 33 13.49 24.58 5.32
N SER A 34 14.40 23.73 5.80
CA SER A 34 14.40 23.23 7.17
C SER A 34 15.74 23.48 7.84
N ASN A 35 15.72 23.78 9.14
CA ASN A 35 16.92 23.86 9.97
C ASN A 35 17.43 22.48 10.41
N ASN A 36 16.63 21.42 10.25
CA ASN A 36 17.05 20.06 10.50
C ASN A 36 18.03 19.59 9.38
N PRO A 37 19.29 19.27 9.71
CA PRO A 37 20.28 18.86 8.72
C PRO A 37 19.90 17.57 7.96
N LYS A 38 19.15 16.67 8.60
CA LYS A 38 18.67 15.42 7.99
C LYS A 38 17.67 15.70 6.88
N ILE A 39 16.67 16.54 7.15
CA ILE A 39 15.68 16.96 6.14
C ILE A 39 16.38 17.72 4.99
N THR A 40 17.29 18.63 5.30
CA THR A 40 18.05 19.40 4.29
C THR A 40 18.90 18.48 3.40
N LYS A 41 19.51 17.44 3.96
CA LYS A 41 20.25 16.43 3.20
C LYS A 41 19.32 15.65 2.25
N LEU A 42 18.15 15.23 2.73
CA LEU A 42 17.18 14.48 1.93
C LEU A 42 16.62 15.31 0.76
N LEU A 43 16.32 16.59 1.00
CA LEU A 43 15.80 17.50 -0.03
C LEU A 43 16.87 18.04 -1.00
N LYS A 44 18.16 17.77 -0.77
CA LYS A 44 19.27 18.31 -1.57
C LYS A 44 19.12 18.09 -3.09
N ASN A 45 18.52 16.96 -3.48
CA ASN A 45 18.32 16.56 -4.87
C ASN A 45 16.83 16.43 -5.26
N ALA A 46 15.92 17.02 -4.47
CA ALA A 46 14.48 16.87 -4.63
C ALA A 46 13.83 18.02 -5.42
N SER A 47 14.56 18.65 -6.34
CA SER A 47 14.02 19.76 -7.14
C SER A 47 12.95 19.30 -8.13
N LYS A 48 11.80 19.98 -8.13
CA LYS A 48 10.72 19.81 -9.11
C LYS A 48 11.17 20.02 -10.56
N LYS A 49 12.28 20.75 -10.78
CA LYS A 49 12.85 21.04 -12.12
C LYS A 49 14.00 20.07 -12.51
N GLY A 50 14.21 19.00 -11.74
CA GLY A 50 15.23 17.98 -11.99
C GLY A 50 16.64 18.32 -11.49
N ASN A 51 17.00 19.60 -11.35
CA ASN A 51 18.28 20.01 -10.79
C ASN A 51 18.08 20.95 -9.59
N GLY A 52 18.75 20.64 -8.48
CA GLY A 52 18.81 21.47 -7.27
C GLY A 52 18.02 20.93 -6.07
N ILE A 53 17.78 21.84 -5.12
CA ILE A 53 17.20 21.55 -3.82
C ILE A 53 15.67 21.61 -3.91
N GLY A 54 14.99 20.65 -3.30
CA GLY A 54 13.54 20.66 -3.11
C GLY A 54 13.13 21.70 -2.08
N LYS A 55 12.05 22.43 -2.38
CA LYS A 55 11.54 23.52 -1.53
C LYS A 55 10.03 23.37 -1.40
N PRO A 56 9.55 22.45 -0.52
CA PRO A 56 8.14 22.36 -0.21
C PRO A 56 7.63 23.68 0.35
N GLU A 57 6.35 24.01 0.16
CA GLU A 57 5.81 25.25 0.71
C GLU A 57 5.86 25.23 2.24
N PHE A 58 5.53 24.09 2.87
CA PHE A 58 5.67 23.90 4.31
C PHE A 58 6.26 22.55 4.68
N LEU A 59 7.05 22.54 5.75
CA LEU A 59 7.53 21.37 6.47
C LEU A 59 7.07 21.48 7.92
N ILE A 60 6.45 20.43 8.45
CA ILE A 60 5.92 20.41 9.80
C ILE A 60 6.38 19.14 10.50
N SER A 61 7.21 19.29 11.53
CA SER A 61 7.60 18.19 12.43
C SER A 61 6.90 18.36 13.76
N ILE A 62 6.50 17.25 14.38
CA ILE A 62 5.82 17.24 15.68
C ILE A 62 6.82 16.75 16.72
N ASP A 63 6.98 17.50 17.80
CA ASP A 63 8.07 17.25 18.77
C ASP A 63 8.01 15.85 19.39
N ASP A 64 6.80 15.37 19.68
CA ASP A 64 6.54 14.06 20.29
C ASP A 64 6.48 12.91 19.28
N GLU A 65 6.47 13.18 17.97
CA GLU A 65 6.34 12.19 16.89
C GLU A 65 7.50 12.36 15.90
N ARG A 66 8.73 12.15 16.39
CA ARG A 66 9.99 12.51 15.69
C ARG A 66 10.21 11.81 14.35
N ASP A 67 9.53 10.69 14.12
CA ASP A 67 9.61 9.93 12.87
C ASP A 67 8.56 10.36 11.84
N LEU A 68 7.58 11.19 12.22
CA LEU A 68 6.55 11.74 11.33
C LEU A 68 6.94 13.14 10.83
N LEU A 69 6.88 13.32 9.52
CA LEU A 69 7.08 14.61 8.86
C LEU A 69 5.88 14.91 7.96
N ILE A 70 5.24 16.06 8.16
CA ILE A 70 4.20 16.54 7.25
C ILE A 70 4.86 17.49 6.25
N VAL A 71 4.64 17.22 4.96
CA VAL A 71 5.13 18.05 3.87
C VAL A 71 3.95 18.57 3.07
N VAL A 72 3.96 19.86 2.75
CA VAL A 72 2.83 20.51 2.07
C VAL A 72 3.26 21.07 0.73
N GLU A 73 2.43 20.84 -0.29
CA GLU A 73 2.49 21.57 -1.56
C GLU A 73 1.20 22.34 -1.85
N CYS A 74 1.31 23.58 -2.33
CA CYS A 74 0.19 24.45 -2.68
C CYS A 74 0.14 24.77 -4.18
N LYS A 75 -1.08 24.93 -4.72
CA LYS A 75 -1.33 25.52 -6.05
C LYS A 75 -2.51 26.49 -6.01
N ALA A 76 -2.39 27.63 -6.69
CA ALA A 76 -3.47 28.62 -6.72
C ALA A 76 -4.72 28.12 -7.47
N ASP A 77 -4.52 27.42 -8.58
CA ASP A 77 -5.60 26.92 -9.43
C ASP A 77 -6.06 25.54 -8.96
N ILE A 78 -7.36 25.40 -8.68
CA ILE A 78 -7.97 24.15 -8.26
C ILE A 78 -7.88 23.05 -9.33
N LEU A 79 -7.75 23.44 -10.61
CA LEU A 79 -7.53 22.51 -11.73
C LEU A 79 -6.10 21.98 -11.77
N LYS A 80 -5.19 22.59 -11.01
CA LYS A 80 -3.79 22.19 -10.83
C LYS A 80 -3.58 21.37 -9.56
N HIS A 81 -4.60 20.62 -9.14
CA HIS A 81 -4.48 19.76 -7.96
C HIS A 81 -3.63 18.51 -8.22
N GLU A 82 -3.95 17.75 -9.26
CA GLU A 82 -3.32 16.47 -9.57
C GLU A 82 -3.32 16.23 -11.09
N SER A 83 -2.19 15.77 -11.64
CA SER A 83 -2.13 15.36 -13.04
C SER A 83 -2.53 13.89 -13.22
N LYS A 84 -2.79 13.47 -14.45
CA LYS A 84 -3.24 12.10 -14.75
C LYS A 84 -2.23 11.04 -14.31
N ASP A 85 -0.94 11.29 -14.59
CA ASP A 85 0.13 10.31 -14.41
C ASP A 85 1.05 10.65 -13.22
N ARG A 86 0.73 11.73 -12.47
CA ARG A 86 1.47 12.23 -11.30
C ARG A 86 2.94 12.57 -11.57
N ASP A 87 3.27 12.95 -12.79
CA ASP A 87 4.63 13.21 -13.27
C ASP A 87 4.92 14.69 -13.56
N LYS A 88 3.98 15.59 -13.26
CA LYS A 88 4.07 17.04 -13.51
C LYS A 88 4.33 17.81 -12.23
N PHE A 89 5.45 17.51 -11.59
CA PHE A 89 5.81 17.97 -10.24
C PHE A 89 5.75 19.48 -10.05
N VAL A 90 6.10 20.28 -11.07
CA VAL A 90 6.08 21.75 -10.99
C VAL A 90 4.65 22.30 -11.02
N ASP A 91 3.80 21.70 -11.83
CA ASP A 91 2.52 22.29 -12.22
C ASP A 91 1.37 21.85 -11.32
N TYR A 92 1.50 20.75 -10.57
CA TYR A 92 0.42 20.14 -9.82
C TYR A 92 0.79 19.88 -8.36
N ALA A 93 -0.15 20.13 -7.45
CA ALA A 93 0.09 20.05 -6.00
C ALA A 93 0.41 18.61 -5.53
N VAL A 94 -0.40 17.63 -5.95
CA VAL A 94 -0.21 16.21 -5.62
C VAL A 94 1.13 15.72 -6.17
N ASP A 95 1.40 15.97 -7.43
CA ASP A 95 2.64 15.56 -8.08
C ASP A 95 3.86 16.13 -7.34
N GLY A 96 3.85 17.43 -7.03
CA GLY A 96 4.94 18.11 -6.32
C GLY A 96 5.18 17.57 -4.91
N VAL A 97 4.10 17.36 -4.14
CA VAL A 97 4.24 16.84 -2.76
C VAL A 97 4.74 15.40 -2.74
N LEU A 98 4.27 14.56 -3.68
CA LEU A 98 4.70 13.16 -3.78
C LEU A 98 6.17 13.04 -4.22
N LEU A 99 6.65 13.96 -5.05
CA LEU A 99 8.08 14.05 -5.33
C LEU A 99 8.87 14.30 -4.04
N TYR A 100 8.48 15.25 -3.19
CA TYR A 100 9.21 15.46 -1.94
C TYR A 100 9.12 14.27 -1.00
N SER A 101 7.93 13.66 -0.94
CA SER A 101 7.68 12.45 -0.16
C SER A 101 8.66 11.33 -0.51
N SER A 102 8.91 11.08 -1.80
CA SER A 102 9.82 9.99 -2.22
C SER A 102 11.28 10.19 -1.79
N TYR A 103 11.69 11.41 -1.46
CA TYR A 103 13.03 11.69 -0.93
C TYR A 103 13.03 11.65 0.59
N LEU A 104 12.03 12.25 1.23
CA LEU A 104 11.89 12.33 2.68
C LEU A 104 11.60 10.96 3.31
N SER A 105 10.85 10.11 2.60
CA SER A 105 10.45 8.77 3.05
C SER A 105 11.63 7.81 3.21
N LYS A 106 12.83 8.18 2.76
CA LYS A 106 14.04 7.39 3.05
C LYS A 106 14.33 7.28 4.54
N GLU A 107 13.89 8.25 5.33
CA GLU A 107 14.17 8.27 6.77
C GLU A 107 13.02 8.78 7.67
N TYR A 108 11.86 9.10 7.10
CA TYR A 108 10.67 9.56 7.85
C TYR A 108 9.41 8.84 7.34
N ASP A 109 8.42 8.69 8.20
CA ASP A 109 7.04 8.55 7.76
C ASP A 109 6.57 9.92 7.28
N VAL A 110 6.17 10.02 6.01
CA VAL A 110 5.85 11.30 5.38
C VAL A 110 4.36 11.40 5.12
N LEU A 111 3.69 12.33 5.80
CA LEU A 111 2.33 12.74 5.47
C LEU A 111 2.39 13.89 4.45
N SER A 112 2.08 13.58 3.20
CA SER A 112 1.97 14.55 2.13
C SER A 112 0.60 15.22 2.16
N LEU A 113 0.57 16.55 2.15
CA LEU A 113 -0.64 17.36 2.07
C LEU A 113 -0.59 18.23 0.80
N ALA A 114 -1.43 17.91 -0.17
CA ALA A 114 -1.62 18.73 -1.37
C ALA A 114 -2.85 19.62 -1.19
N VAL A 115 -2.70 20.92 -1.45
CA VAL A 115 -3.80 21.89 -1.37
C VAL A 115 -3.84 22.73 -2.63
N SER A 116 -5.02 22.89 -3.23
CA SER A 116 -5.20 23.83 -4.33
C SER A 116 -6.47 24.67 -4.22
N GLY A 117 -6.45 25.88 -4.77
CA GLY A 117 -7.55 26.85 -4.68
C GLY A 117 -7.23 28.01 -3.72
N VAL A 118 -7.78 29.19 -4.02
CA VAL A 118 -7.52 30.44 -3.28
C VAL A 118 -8.69 30.91 -2.41
N GLU A 119 -9.80 30.19 -2.43
CA GLU A 119 -11.00 30.51 -1.66
C GLU A 119 -11.14 29.50 -0.53
N LYS A 120 -11.18 29.98 0.72
CA LYS A 120 -11.17 29.12 1.92
C LYS A 120 -12.25 28.04 1.91
N ASP A 121 -13.44 28.38 1.41
CA ASP A 121 -14.59 27.46 1.35
C ASP A 121 -14.59 26.59 0.09
N ASN A 122 -13.60 26.75 -0.79
CA ASN A 122 -13.47 26.05 -2.06
C ASN A 122 -12.01 25.71 -2.37
N VAL A 123 -11.33 25.09 -1.39
CA VAL A 123 -10.03 24.44 -1.60
C VAL A 123 -10.21 22.96 -1.86
N ARG A 124 -9.37 22.39 -2.72
CA ARG A 124 -9.23 20.94 -2.87
C ARG A 124 -8.04 20.48 -2.02
N VAL A 125 -8.25 19.41 -1.25
CA VAL A 125 -7.26 18.86 -0.32
C VAL A 125 -7.08 17.37 -0.59
N SER A 126 -5.86 16.87 -0.50
CA SER A 126 -5.58 15.43 -0.52
C SER A 126 -4.41 15.11 0.40
N TYR A 127 -4.54 14.02 1.15
CA TYR A 127 -3.50 13.51 2.03
C TYR A 127 -2.99 12.17 1.51
N PHE A 128 -1.68 11.97 1.63
CA PHE A 128 -1.04 10.69 1.35
C PHE A 128 -0.04 10.36 2.44
N ILE A 129 0.10 9.09 2.77
CA ILE A 129 1.13 8.61 3.70
C ILE A 129 2.12 7.74 2.93
N GLN A 130 3.41 8.03 3.11
CA GLN A 130 4.50 7.19 2.63
C GLN A 130 5.39 6.84 3.82
N ARG A 131 5.43 5.56 4.18
CA ARG A 131 6.17 5.11 5.36
C ARG A 131 7.68 5.06 5.10
N ALA A 132 8.46 5.21 6.16
CA ALA A 132 9.90 5.20 6.10
C ALA A 132 10.42 3.92 5.41
N GLY A 133 11.30 4.08 4.43
CA GLY A 133 11.91 3.01 3.65
C GLY A 133 10.98 2.29 2.66
N ARG A 134 9.76 2.80 2.43
CA ARG A 134 8.80 2.20 1.48
C ARG A 134 8.56 3.10 0.28
N ASP A 135 8.39 2.48 -0.87
CA ASP A 135 8.01 3.17 -2.12
C ASP A 135 6.48 3.30 -2.28
N ILE A 136 5.72 2.63 -1.42
CA ILE A 136 4.25 2.62 -1.46
C ILE A 136 3.71 3.92 -0.87
N VAL A 137 2.81 4.56 -1.62
CA VAL A 137 2.11 5.79 -1.25
C VAL A 137 0.63 5.48 -1.16
N GLU A 138 0.05 5.63 0.03
CA GLU A 138 -1.36 5.36 0.28
C GLU A 138 -2.11 6.69 0.41
N GLN A 139 -3.24 6.84 -0.30
CA GLN A 139 -4.12 7.99 -0.09
C GLN A 139 -4.95 7.78 1.17
N ILE A 140 -4.91 8.75 2.08
CA ILE A 140 -5.60 8.66 3.38
C ILE A 140 -6.42 9.93 3.64
N PHE A 141 -7.24 9.88 4.70
CA PHE A 141 -8.13 10.96 5.13
C PHE A 141 -9.12 11.44 4.06
N GLY A 142 -9.88 12.47 4.42
CA GLY A 142 -10.85 13.12 3.54
C GLY A 142 -10.26 14.23 2.68
N ASN A 143 -11.14 15.07 2.15
CA ASN A 143 -10.83 16.17 1.24
C ASN A 143 -10.86 17.55 1.92
N THR A 144 -10.71 17.60 3.24
CA THR A 144 -10.74 18.82 4.05
C THR A 144 -9.48 18.95 4.88
N LEU A 145 -9.06 20.18 5.17
CA LEU A 145 -8.00 20.41 6.15
C LEU A 145 -8.45 19.98 7.55
N ILE A 146 -7.72 19.05 8.16
CA ILE A 146 -7.98 18.53 9.51
C ILE A 146 -6.91 18.98 10.50
N THR A 147 -7.23 18.93 11.80
CA THR A 147 -6.30 19.34 12.86
C THR A 147 -5.14 18.36 13.01
N ILE A 148 -4.06 18.79 13.68
CA ILE A 148 -2.91 17.92 13.98
C ILE A 148 -3.35 16.76 14.89
N ASP A 149 -4.23 17.02 15.87
CA ASP A 149 -4.80 15.98 16.72
C ASP A 149 -5.54 14.91 15.89
N ASP A 150 -6.38 15.33 14.93
CA ASP A 150 -7.12 14.41 14.06
C ASP A 150 -6.18 13.60 13.15
N ILE A 151 -5.11 14.22 12.65
CA ILE A 151 -4.06 13.53 11.89
C ILE A 151 -3.44 12.42 12.74
N LEU A 152 -3.00 12.74 13.96
CA LEU A 152 -2.36 11.77 14.85
C LEU A 152 -3.31 10.65 15.25
N ALA A 153 -4.55 10.97 15.60
CA ALA A 153 -5.57 9.99 15.94
C ALA A 153 -5.86 9.04 14.77
N GLY A 154 -6.00 9.59 13.55
CA GLY A 154 -6.26 8.81 12.36
C GLY A 154 -5.10 7.88 11.98
N LEU A 155 -3.84 8.36 12.09
CA LEU A 155 -2.66 7.52 11.86
C LEU A 155 -2.55 6.38 12.90
N ARG A 156 -2.88 6.62 14.17
CA ARG A 156 -2.89 5.58 15.21
C ARG A 156 -3.97 4.53 14.97
N GLN A 157 -5.16 4.96 14.55
CA GLN A 157 -6.26 4.03 14.22
C GLN A 157 -5.89 3.13 13.03
N ASP A 158 -5.22 3.69 12.02
CA ASP A 158 -4.72 2.93 10.89
C ASP A 158 -3.72 1.83 11.33
N VAL A 159 -2.76 2.17 12.19
CA VAL A 159 -1.82 1.19 12.77
C VAL A 159 -2.56 0.10 13.54
N ALA A 160 -3.55 0.47 14.37
CA ALA A 160 -4.33 -0.50 15.14
C ALA A 160 -5.09 -1.49 14.24
N LYS A 161 -5.75 -0.99 13.18
CA LYS A 161 -6.45 -1.83 12.20
C LYS A 161 -5.49 -2.79 11.48
N ARG A 162 -4.30 -2.32 11.12
CA ARG A 162 -3.28 -3.16 10.48
C ARG A 162 -2.76 -4.25 11.42
N ASN A 163 -2.56 -3.93 12.70
CA ASN A 163 -2.16 -4.90 13.71
C ASN A 163 -3.25 -5.95 13.96
N GLU A 164 -4.52 -5.54 14.08
CA GLU A 164 -5.65 -6.46 14.21
C GLU A 164 -5.70 -7.43 13.03
N LYS A 165 -5.57 -6.92 11.80
CA LYS A 165 -5.53 -7.74 10.59
C LYS A 165 -4.31 -8.68 10.52
N TYR A 166 -3.17 -8.25 11.06
CA TYR A 166 -1.98 -9.09 11.15
C TYR A 166 -2.16 -10.25 12.14
N GLU A 167 -2.77 -9.98 13.30
CA GLU A 167 -3.12 -11.03 14.26
C GLU A 167 -4.13 -12.02 13.64
N GLU A 168 -5.15 -11.53 12.92
CA GLU A 168 -6.07 -12.40 12.17
C GLU A 168 -5.34 -13.32 11.16
N LEU A 169 -4.30 -12.80 10.50
CA LEU A 169 -3.48 -13.59 9.57
C LEU A 169 -2.66 -14.67 10.30
N LEU A 170 -2.09 -14.33 11.47
CA LEU A 170 -1.36 -15.30 12.30
C LEU A 170 -2.27 -16.41 12.81
N ASP A 171 -3.45 -16.05 13.32
CA ASP A 171 -4.47 -17.00 13.76
C ASP A 171 -4.91 -17.90 12.61
N TYR A 172 -5.17 -17.30 11.44
CA TYR A 172 -5.54 -18.08 10.26
C TYR A 172 -4.44 -19.04 9.82
N SER A 173 -3.17 -18.63 9.85
CA SER A 173 -2.04 -19.49 9.51
C SER A 173 -1.98 -20.74 10.42
N GLN A 174 -2.28 -20.59 11.71
CA GLN A 174 -2.35 -21.72 12.63
C GLN A 174 -3.52 -22.65 12.31
N VAL A 175 -4.71 -22.09 12.05
CA VAL A 175 -5.91 -22.85 11.64
C VAL A 175 -5.65 -23.64 10.37
N LEU A 176 -5.10 -22.99 9.34
CA LEU A 176 -4.80 -23.62 8.05
C LEU A 176 -3.79 -24.76 8.23
N ASN A 177 -2.72 -24.57 9.00
CA ASN A 177 -1.75 -25.63 9.27
C ASN A 177 -2.40 -26.86 9.94
N ASN A 178 -3.29 -26.62 10.91
CA ASN A 178 -4.04 -27.68 11.58
C ASN A 178 -4.99 -28.42 10.63
N ASP A 179 -5.67 -27.70 9.73
CA ASP A 179 -6.56 -28.30 8.75
C ASP A 179 -5.80 -29.15 7.74
N LEU A 180 -4.67 -28.65 7.22
CA LEU A 180 -3.80 -29.44 6.34
C LEU A 180 -3.20 -30.67 7.05
N HIS A 181 -2.91 -30.57 8.35
CA HIS A 181 -2.51 -31.72 9.16
C HIS A 181 -3.62 -32.77 9.26
N LYS A 182 -4.89 -32.37 9.51
CA LYS A 182 -6.04 -33.30 9.51
C LYS A 182 -6.23 -34.01 8.17
N LEU A 183 -5.88 -33.35 7.06
CA LEU A 183 -5.87 -33.94 5.72
C LEU A 183 -4.68 -34.88 5.46
N LYS A 184 -3.78 -35.06 6.44
CA LYS A 184 -2.55 -35.87 6.37
C LYS A 184 -1.50 -35.36 5.38
N ILE A 185 -1.53 -34.06 5.08
CA ILE A 185 -0.52 -33.41 4.24
C ILE A 185 0.74 -33.20 5.10
N LYS A 186 1.89 -33.67 4.61
CA LYS A 186 3.19 -33.51 5.27
C LYS A 186 3.58 -32.04 5.37
N GLU A 187 4.29 -31.67 6.42
CA GLU A 187 4.64 -30.28 6.74
C GLU A 187 5.36 -29.56 5.59
N ASP A 188 6.35 -30.21 4.97
CA ASP A 188 7.07 -29.70 3.79
C ASP A 188 6.15 -29.41 2.59
N LYS A 189 5.04 -30.16 2.48
CA LYS A 189 4.04 -30.00 1.41
C LYS A 189 2.97 -28.95 1.72
N ARG A 190 2.77 -28.58 2.99
CA ARG A 190 1.78 -27.56 3.37
C ARG A 190 2.18 -26.19 2.84
N SER A 191 3.43 -25.79 3.09
CA SER A 191 3.97 -24.53 2.59
C SER A 191 3.93 -24.46 1.07
N LEU A 192 4.23 -25.58 0.39
CA LEU A 192 4.13 -25.68 -1.08
C LEU A 192 2.68 -25.51 -1.57
N LEU A 193 1.69 -26.12 -0.92
CA LEU A 193 0.29 -25.93 -1.32
C LEU A 193 -0.13 -24.46 -1.21
N VAL A 194 0.24 -23.80 -0.11
CA VAL A 194 -0.08 -22.38 0.11
C VAL A 194 0.62 -21.49 -0.91
N SER A 195 1.94 -21.65 -1.09
CA SER A 195 2.70 -20.83 -2.04
C SER A 195 2.23 -21.04 -3.47
N GLY A 196 2.00 -22.28 -3.88
CA GLY A 196 1.47 -22.60 -5.21
C GLY A 196 0.09 -22.01 -5.45
N THR A 197 -0.79 -22.04 -4.44
CA THR A 197 -2.12 -21.42 -4.54
C THR A 197 -2.03 -19.91 -4.74
N LEU A 198 -1.19 -19.21 -3.96
CA LEU A 198 -1.00 -17.76 -4.10
C LEU A 198 -0.41 -17.38 -5.46
N ILE A 199 0.53 -18.18 -6.00
CA ILE A 199 1.09 -17.97 -7.35
C ILE A 199 -0.02 -18.09 -8.40
N ALA A 200 -0.82 -19.15 -8.36
CA ALA A 200 -1.89 -19.35 -9.34
C ALA A 200 -2.98 -18.27 -9.27
N LEU A 201 -3.32 -17.78 -8.08
CA LEU A 201 -4.31 -16.71 -7.90
C LEU A 201 -3.86 -15.36 -8.51
N LYS A 202 -2.57 -15.17 -8.83
CA LYS A 202 -2.10 -14.00 -9.60
C LYS A 202 -2.59 -14.04 -11.06
N ASN A 203 -2.80 -15.23 -11.62
CA ASN A 203 -3.32 -15.40 -12.97
C ASN A 203 -4.82 -15.05 -12.98
N LYS A 204 -5.20 -14.01 -13.74
CA LYS A 204 -6.58 -13.48 -13.78
C LYS A 204 -7.60 -14.50 -14.30
N ASP A 205 -7.21 -15.38 -15.20
CA ASP A 205 -8.10 -16.38 -15.80
C ASP A 205 -8.35 -17.53 -14.82
N PHE A 206 -7.30 -18.01 -14.16
CA PHE A 206 -7.44 -18.97 -13.07
C PHE A 206 -8.28 -18.40 -11.93
N TYR A 207 -7.96 -17.18 -11.46
CA TYR A 207 -8.68 -16.49 -10.38
C TYR A 207 -10.19 -16.44 -10.61
N ARG A 208 -10.61 -16.13 -11.85
CA ARG A 208 -12.03 -16.03 -12.21
C ARG A 208 -12.71 -17.38 -12.44
N GLY A 209 -11.96 -18.40 -12.87
CA GLY A 209 -12.53 -19.65 -13.37
C GLY A 209 -12.45 -20.84 -12.42
N TYR A 210 -11.56 -20.84 -11.42
CA TYR A 210 -11.28 -22.05 -10.63
C TYR A 210 -12.49 -22.56 -9.84
N ILE A 211 -13.38 -21.65 -9.41
CA ILE A 211 -14.55 -22.00 -8.60
C ILE A 211 -15.56 -22.85 -9.40
N GLU A 212 -15.67 -22.59 -10.70
CA GLU A 212 -16.58 -23.24 -11.64
C GLU A 212 -16.07 -24.61 -12.14
N LEU A 213 -14.83 -24.99 -11.81
CA LEU A 213 -14.29 -26.29 -12.24
C LEU A 213 -15.11 -27.43 -11.63
N PRO A 214 -15.46 -28.48 -12.39
CA PRO A 214 -16.47 -29.45 -11.98
C PRO A 214 -15.99 -30.48 -10.94
N SER A 215 -14.66 -30.61 -10.74
CA SER A 215 -14.10 -31.55 -9.78
C SER A 215 -12.78 -31.08 -9.19
N ASN A 216 -12.44 -31.58 -8.00
CA ASN A 216 -11.17 -31.24 -7.36
C ASN A 216 -9.96 -31.81 -8.09
N LYS A 217 -10.14 -32.89 -8.87
CA LYS A 217 -9.08 -33.41 -9.76
C LYS A 217 -8.77 -32.44 -10.91
N MET A 218 -9.81 -31.86 -11.52
CA MET A 218 -9.62 -30.83 -12.56
C MET A 218 -9.05 -29.55 -11.96
N LEU A 219 -9.54 -29.14 -10.79
CA LEU A 219 -9.01 -28.00 -10.04
C LEU A 219 -7.53 -28.18 -9.67
N ALA A 220 -7.14 -29.35 -9.18
CA ALA A 220 -5.74 -29.67 -8.88
C ALA A 220 -4.85 -29.59 -10.12
N SER A 221 -5.36 -30.05 -11.27
CA SER A 221 -4.60 -29.98 -12.52
C SER A 221 -4.44 -28.54 -12.99
N ALA A 222 -5.54 -27.80 -13.08
CA ALA A 222 -5.54 -26.38 -13.44
C ALA A 222 -4.65 -25.55 -12.51
N LEU A 223 -4.67 -25.83 -11.21
CA LEU A 223 -3.81 -25.17 -10.21
C LEU A 223 -2.33 -25.41 -10.52
N VAL A 224 -1.91 -26.65 -10.70
CA VAL A 224 -0.49 -26.96 -10.98
C VAL A 224 -0.04 -26.42 -12.34
N ASP A 225 -0.90 -26.45 -13.34
CA ASP A 225 -0.57 -25.97 -14.68
C ASP A 225 -0.43 -24.43 -14.66
N THR A 226 -1.31 -23.72 -13.96
CA THR A 226 -1.22 -22.26 -13.76
C THR A 226 0.04 -21.87 -12.98
N ILE A 227 0.42 -22.64 -11.96
CA ILE A 227 1.69 -22.43 -11.24
C ILE A 227 2.87 -22.48 -12.21
N LYS A 228 2.89 -23.46 -13.12
CA LYS A 228 3.95 -23.58 -14.12
C LYS A 228 4.00 -22.37 -15.03
N GLU A 229 2.85 -21.94 -15.56
CA GLU A 229 2.74 -20.76 -16.43
C GLU A 229 3.28 -19.50 -15.74
N GLN A 230 2.84 -19.23 -14.51
CA GLN A 230 3.28 -18.05 -13.76
C GLN A 230 4.77 -18.07 -13.42
N LEU A 231 5.37 -19.25 -13.18
CA LEU A 231 6.80 -19.38 -12.92
C LEU A 231 7.66 -19.22 -14.19
N VAL A 232 7.13 -19.54 -15.37
CA VAL A 232 7.81 -19.30 -16.65
C VAL A 232 7.82 -17.81 -16.97
N ASP A 233 6.73 -17.09 -16.69
CA ASP A 233 6.63 -15.65 -16.92
C ASP A 233 7.57 -14.81 -16.03
N GLU A 234 8.01 -15.35 -14.88
CA GLU A 234 8.97 -14.71 -13.95
C GLU A 234 10.47 -14.94 -14.33
N ASP A 235 10.78 -15.33 -15.58
CA ASP A 235 12.14 -15.47 -16.15
C ASP A 235 13.06 -16.50 -15.44
N LEU A 236 12.48 -17.63 -15.00
CA LEU A 236 13.23 -18.76 -14.45
C LEU A 236 13.71 -19.71 -15.56
N GLN A 237 15.01 -20.06 -15.59
CA GLN A 237 15.56 -21.02 -16.56
C GLN A 237 14.87 -22.40 -16.48
N GLY A 238 14.48 -22.97 -17.64
CA GLY A 238 13.59 -24.14 -17.77
C GLY A 238 13.92 -25.36 -16.89
N ASP A 239 15.20 -25.76 -16.79
CA ASP A 239 15.60 -26.93 -15.98
C ASP A 239 15.31 -26.78 -14.48
N LYS A 240 15.28 -25.53 -13.96
CA LYS A 240 14.93 -25.25 -12.57
C LYS A 240 13.43 -25.33 -12.34
N ILE A 241 12.64 -24.92 -13.33
CA ILE A 241 11.17 -24.99 -13.28
C ILE A 241 10.73 -26.45 -13.22
N ASP A 242 11.27 -27.33 -14.07
CA ASP A 242 10.83 -28.73 -14.08
C ASP A 242 11.08 -29.43 -12.74
N ARG A 243 12.26 -29.22 -12.13
CA ARG A 243 12.55 -29.71 -10.76
C ARG A 243 11.63 -29.12 -9.70
N LEU A 244 11.24 -27.86 -9.86
CA LEU A 244 10.30 -27.20 -8.95
C LEU A 244 8.88 -27.77 -9.13
N MET A 245 8.48 -28.09 -10.35
CA MET A 245 7.17 -28.68 -10.65
C MET A 245 7.03 -30.11 -10.12
N GLU A 246 8.12 -30.87 -10.00
CA GLU A 246 8.11 -32.15 -9.28
C GLU A 246 7.62 -31.97 -7.83
N ASN A 247 8.01 -30.87 -7.17
CA ASN A 247 7.59 -30.60 -5.80
C ASN A 247 6.10 -30.28 -5.65
N TYR A 248 5.46 -29.70 -6.68
CA TYR A 248 4.03 -29.39 -6.72
C TYR A 248 3.16 -30.57 -7.20
N SER A 249 3.76 -31.60 -7.80
CA SER A 249 3.04 -32.75 -8.38
C SER A 249 2.11 -33.47 -7.39
N PHE A 250 2.42 -33.44 -6.08
CA PHE A 250 1.59 -34.04 -5.04
C PHE A 250 0.16 -33.48 -5.00
N ILE A 251 -0.07 -32.23 -5.42
CA ILE A 251 -1.40 -31.61 -5.46
C ILE A 251 -2.33 -32.42 -6.36
N LYS A 252 -1.80 -32.99 -7.45
CA LYS A 252 -2.54 -33.79 -8.44
C LYS A 252 -2.76 -35.25 -8.02
N SER A 253 -2.09 -35.73 -6.98
CA SER A 253 -2.11 -37.13 -6.57
C SER A 253 -2.57 -37.37 -5.13
N HIS A 254 -2.56 -36.34 -4.28
CA HIS A 254 -2.93 -36.49 -2.87
C HIS A 254 -4.45 -36.72 -2.72
N PRO A 255 -4.90 -37.85 -2.15
CA PRO A 255 -6.32 -38.22 -2.13
C PRO A 255 -7.24 -37.17 -1.50
N SER A 256 -6.80 -36.56 -0.40
CA SER A 256 -7.57 -35.52 0.31
C SER A 256 -7.73 -34.20 -0.47
N LEU A 257 -6.94 -34.00 -1.53
CA LEU A 257 -7.01 -32.82 -2.39
C LEU A 257 -7.81 -33.10 -3.66
N ILE A 258 -7.66 -34.27 -4.27
CA ILE A 258 -8.32 -34.60 -5.56
C ILE A 258 -9.73 -35.18 -5.42
N HIS A 259 -10.10 -35.66 -4.24
CA HIS A 259 -11.42 -36.19 -3.94
C HIS A 259 -12.17 -35.27 -2.97
N LYS A 260 -13.51 -35.27 -3.06
CA LYS A 260 -14.34 -34.64 -2.03
C LYS A 260 -14.23 -35.43 -0.74
N ASN A 261 -13.97 -34.74 0.36
CA ASN A 261 -13.94 -35.38 1.67
C ASN A 261 -15.36 -35.77 2.10
N LYS A 262 -15.56 -37.03 2.52
CA LYS A 262 -16.87 -37.54 2.97
C LYS A 262 -17.28 -36.98 4.33
N LYS A 263 -16.30 -36.55 5.13
CA LYS A 263 -16.53 -35.92 6.42
C LYS A 263 -16.70 -34.42 6.21
N LYS A 264 -17.84 -33.86 6.62
CA LYS A 264 -18.14 -32.42 6.49
C LYS A 264 -17.13 -31.50 7.19
N GLU A 265 -16.42 -32.00 8.19
CA GLU A 265 -15.40 -31.25 8.95
C GLU A 265 -14.07 -31.07 8.19
N LEU A 266 -13.84 -31.83 7.11
CA LEU A 266 -12.60 -31.80 6.35
C LEU A 266 -12.79 -30.98 5.08
N LYS A 267 -12.05 -29.88 4.99
CA LYS A 267 -12.00 -29.00 3.82
C LYS A 267 -11.49 -29.75 2.59
N ASP A 268 -12.08 -29.47 1.44
CA ASP A 268 -11.56 -29.94 0.17
C ASP A 268 -10.66 -28.89 -0.51
N LEU A 269 -10.06 -29.23 -1.65
CA LEU A 269 -9.11 -28.32 -2.32
C LEU A 269 -9.74 -26.96 -2.68
N ARG A 270 -11.03 -26.92 -3.04
CA ARG A 270 -11.69 -25.66 -3.38
C ARG A 270 -11.93 -24.81 -2.14
N ASP A 271 -12.34 -25.43 -1.03
CA ASP A 271 -12.47 -24.75 0.25
C ASP A 271 -11.13 -24.13 0.68
N LEU A 272 -10.04 -24.89 0.55
CA LEU A 272 -8.69 -24.42 0.88
C LEU A 272 -8.28 -23.22 0.00
N ILE A 273 -8.48 -23.29 -1.32
CA ILE A 273 -8.15 -22.18 -2.23
C ILE A 273 -8.99 -20.94 -1.90
N ASN A 274 -10.30 -21.11 -1.66
CA ASN A 274 -11.21 -20.01 -1.30
C ASN A 274 -10.77 -19.33 0.00
N GLU A 275 -10.39 -20.10 1.02
CA GLU A 275 -9.96 -19.49 2.28
C GLU A 275 -8.60 -18.82 2.16
N ILE A 276 -7.64 -19.43 1.44
CA ILE A 276 -6.34 -18.81 1.17
C ILE A 276 -6.53 -17.48 0.43
N ASP A 277 -7.42 -17.42 -0.57
CA ASP A 277 -7.73 -16.18 -1.27
C ASP A 277 -8.32 -15.12 -0.32
N ASN A 278 -9.39 -15.47 0.39
CA ASN A 278 -10.10 -14.53 1.26
C ASN A 278 -9.25 -14.02 2.43
N LYS A 279 -8.42 -14.88 3.04
CA LYS A 279 -7.70 -14.57 4.28
C LYS A 279 -6.25 -14.15 4.06
N ILE A 280 -5.59 -14.65 3.02
CA ILE A 280 -4.17 -14.36 2.75
C ILE A 280 -4.03 -13.42 1.55
N ASN A 281 -4.65 -13.72 0.40
CA ASN A 281 -4.53 -12.84 -0.78
C ASN A 281 -5.19 -11.47 -0.54
N GLY A 282 -6.37 -11.45 0.11
CA GLY A 282 -7.03 -10.21 0.55
C GLY A 282 -6.24 -9.40 1.60
N PHE A 283 -5.27 -10.01 2.28
CA PHE A 283 -4.31 -9.28 3.12
C PHE A 283 -3.29 -8.52 2.26
N PHE A 284 -2.65 -9.22 1.31
CA PHE A 284 -1.60 -8.66 0.47
C PHE A 284 -2.08 -7.58 -0.51
N GLN A 285 -3.30 -7.69 -1.05
CA GLN A 285 -3.87 -6.66 -1.93
C GLN A 285 -4.06 -5.31 -1.24
N ILE A 286 -4.30 -5.29 0.08
CA ILE A 286 -4.48 -4.07 0.87
C ILE A 286 -3.14 -3.44 1.29
N LEU A 287 -2.06 -4.21 1.33
CA LEU A 287 -0.71 -3.67 1.57
C LEU A 287 -0.05 -3.12 0.29
N SER A 288 -0.64 -3.37 -0.88
CA SER A 288 -0.06 -3.07 -2.19
C SER A 288 -0.79 -1.95 -2.94
N GLY A 289 -1.86 -1.39 -2.37
CA GLY A 289 -2.65 -0.29 -2.93
C GLY A 289 -2.77 0.85 -1.93
#